data_AF-A0A383BX82-F1
#
_entry.id   AF-A0A383BX82-F1
#
_cell.length_a   1.000
_cell.length_b   1.000
_cell.length_c   1.000
_cell.angle_alpha   90.00
_cell.angle_beta   90.00
_cell.angle_gamma   90.00
#
_symmetry.space_group_name_H-M   'P 1'
#
loop_
_entity.id
_entity.type
_entity.pdbx_description
1 polymer ?
#
loop_
_entity_poly.entity_id
_entity_poly.type
_entity_poly.pdbx_seq_one_letter_code
_entity_poly.pdbx_strand_id
1 'polypeptide(L)'
;LISYFSTPLAYVFIVIFLVLTSTFTFYLGNFYERGQADLSAFFNFHPWLYLFLVPAISMRLWAEERKSGSIELLMTLPIEPREAVLGKFLAAWAFIALALILTFPIWITVNFLGDPD
;
A
#
# COMPACT_ATOMS: atom_id res chain seq x y z
N LEU A 1 -18.85 -8.24 -9.13
CA LEU A 1 -17.38 -8.14 -9.39
C LEU A 1 -16.88 -6.70 -9.60
N ILE A 2 -17.65 -5.77 -10.19
CA ILE A 2 -17.15 -4.42 -10.52
C ILE A 2 -17.15 -3.44 -9.33
N SER A 3 -18.08 -3.59 -8.37
CA SER A 3 -18.24 -2.64 -7.25
C SER A 3 -17.09 -2.66 -6.22
N TYR A 4 -16.34 -3.77 -6.10
CA TYR A 4 -15.22 -3.86 -5.15
C TYR A 4 -13.96 -3.13 -5.64
N PHE A 5 -13.85 -2.87 -6.96
CA PHE A 5 -12.84 -1.98 -7.55
C PHE A 5 -13.31 -0.51 -7.65
N SER A 6 -14.51 -0.19 -7.14
CA SER A 6 -15.14 1.13 -7.25
C SER A 6 -15.13 1.98 -5.97
N THR A 7 -14.30 1.66 -4.97
CA THR A 7 -13.99 2.66 -3.94
C THR A 7 -12.75 3.44 -4.40
N PRO A 8 -12.91 4.68 -4.95
CA PRO A 8 -11.79 5.53 -5.38
C PRO A 8 -10.76 5.74 -4.26
N LEU A 9 -11.18 5.54 -3.01
CA LEU A 9 -10.36 5.61 -1.82
C LEU A 9 -9.20 4.60 -1.81
N ALA A 10 -9.35 3.39 -2.37
CA ALA A 10 -8.25 2.42 -2.47
C ALA A 10 -7.06 3.00 -3.27
N TYR A 11 -7.37 3.58 -4.42
CA TYR A 11 -6.39 4.26 -5.27
C TYR A 11 -5.77 5.47 -4.58
N VAL A 12 -6.56 6.25 -3.82
CA VAL A 12 -6.04 7.39 -3.04
C VAL A 12 -4.94 6.96 -2.07
N PHE A 13 -5.13 5.85 -1.35
CA PHE A 13 -4.11 5.34 -0.43
C PHE A 13 -2.83 4.90 -1.16
N ILE A 14 -2.96 4.24 -2.32
CA ILE A 14 -1.81 3.85 -3.14
C ILE A 14 -1.05 5.08 -3.64
N VAL A 15 -1.77 6.09 -4.16
CA VAL A 15 -1.15 7.33 -4.65
C VAL A 15 -0.43 8.07 -3.53
N ILE A 16 -1.07 8.22 -2.36
CA ILE A 16 -0.44 8.84 -1.18
C ILE A 16 0.81 8.05 -0.77
N PHE A 17 0.73 6.73 -0.73
CA PHE A 17 1.87 5.88 -0.41
C PHE A 17 3.04 6.06 -1.39
N LEU A 18 2.77 6.10 -2.70
CA LEU A 18 3.79 6.31 -3.73
C LEU A 18 4.41 7.71 -3.64
N VAL A 19 3.60 8.75 -3.42
CA VAL A 19 4.09 10.12 -3.27
C VAL A 19 4.94 10.25 -2.02
N LEU A 20 4.50 9.69 -0.89
CA LEU A 20 5.29 9.67 0.34
C LEU A 20 6.59 8.90 0.16
N THR A 21 6.55 7.69 -0.40
CA THR A 21 7.75 6.88 -0.61
C THR A 21 8.76 7.59 -1.52
N SER A 22 8.28 8.24 -2.59
CA SER A 22 9.13 9.05 -3.48
C SER A 22 9.70 10.27 -2.76
N THR A 23 8.88 11.01 -2.02
CA THR A 23 9.31 12.23 -1.31
C THR A 23 10.34 11.90 -0.22
N PHE A 24 10.11 10.84 0.55
CA PHE A 24 11.05 10.39 1.57
C PHE A 24 12.36 9.91 0.95
N THR A 25 12.31 9.22 -0.19
CA THR A 25 13.53 8.74 -0.88
C THR A 25 14.33 9.90 -1.48
N PHE A 26 13.68 10.82 -2.23
CA PHE A 26 14.38 11.90 -2.94
C PHE A 26 14.73 13.09 -2.05
N TYR A 27 13.84 13.50 -1.15
CA TYR A 27 13.99 14.70 -0.33
C TYR A 27 14.64 14.40 1.04
N LEU A 28 14.07 13.48 1.83
CA LEU A 28 14.63 13.13 3.15
C LEU A 28 15.84 12.19 3.07
N GLY A 29 15.90 11.37 2.02
CA GLY A 29 17.03 10.51 1.71
C GLY A 29 18.24 11.27 1.17
N ASN A 30 18.13 12.58 0.89
CA ASN A 30 19.19 13.39 0.28
C ASN A 30 19.78 12.72 -0.98
N PHE A 31 18.92 12.08 -1.79
CA PHE A 31 19.35 11.30 -2.96
C PHE A 31 20.21 12.13 -3.92
N TYR A 32 19.85 13.39 -4.12
CA TYR A 32 20.59 14.32 -4.97
C TYR A 32 21.89 14.85 -4.34
N GLU A 33 21.92 15.04 -3.01
CA GLU A 33 23.12 15.58 -2.32
C GLU A 33 24.17 14.50 -2.05
N ARG A 34 23.77 13.23 -1.91
CA ARG A 34 24.70 12.12 -1.67
C ARG A 34 25.53 11.75 -2.90
N GLY A 35 25.09 12.12 -4.11
CA GLY A 35 25.78 11.75 -5.35
C GLY A 35 25.93 10.24 -5.55
N GLN A 36 25.18 9.43 -4.80
CA GLN A 36 25.19 7.98 -4.86
C GLN A 36 23.76 7.47 -5.02
N ALA A 37 23.52 6.75 -6.10
CA ALA A 37 22.22 6.15 -6.39
C ALA A 37 22.08 4.81 -5.64
N ASP A 38 21.90 4.88 -4.32
CA ASP A 38 21.65 3.71 -3.48
C ASP A 38 20.17 3.67 -3.03
N LEU A 39 19.60 2.47 -2.98
CA LEU A 39 18.28 2.16 -2.44
C LEU A 39 18.25 2.10 -0.91
N SER A 40 19.38 2.29 -0.22
CA SER A 40 19.46 2.24 1.24
C SER A 40 18.47 3.18 1.95
N ALA A 41 18.27 4.41 1.45
CA ALA A 41 17.26 5.32 2.01
C ALA A 41 15.83 4.81 1.78
N PHE A 42 15.54 4.25 0.60
CA PHE A 42 14.25 3.67 0.28
C PHE A 42 13.90 2.53 1.25
N PHE A 43 14.82 1.57 1.44
CA PHE A 43 14.61 0.43 2.35
C PHE A 43 14.56 0.84 3.83
N ASN A 44 15.17 1.96 4.22
CA ASN A 44 15.08 2.46 5.59
C ASN A 44 13.69 3.01 5.90
N PHE A 45 13.10 3.78 4.96
CA PHE A 45 11.80 4.42 5.18
C PHE A 45 10.61 3.53 4.81
N HIS A 46 10.80 2.51 3.97
CA HIS A 46 9.74 1.58 3.57
C HIS A 46 9.02 0.94 4.77
N PRO A 47 9.70 0.34 5.76
CA PRO A 47 9.05 -0.30 6.90
C PRO A 47 8.19 0.66 7.73
N TRP A 48 8.65 1.91 7.91
CA TRP A 48 7.92 2.93 8.64
C TRP A 48 6.62 3.32 7.92
N LEU A 49 6.68 3.49 6.60
CA LEU A 49 5.48 3.79 5.81
C LEU A 49 4.49 2.62 5.83
N TYR A 50 4.98 1.39 5.73
CA TYR A 50 4.15 0.19 5.85
C TYR A 50 3.49 0.04 7.22
N LEU A 51 4.20 0.39 8.30
CA LEU A 51 3.67 0.31 9.66
C LEU A 51 2.41 1.18 9.83
N PHE A 52 2.31 2.31 9.11
CA PHE A 52 1.10 3.12 9.08
C PHE A 52 0.08 2.64 8.04
N LEU A 53 0.55 2.25 6.85
CA LEU A 53 -0.32 1.88 5.73
C LEU A 53 -1.13 0.61 6.02
N VAL A 54 -0.47 -0.44 6.53
CA VAL A 54 -1.07 -1.76 6.78
C VAL A 54 -2.27 -1.69 7.73
N PRO A 55 -2.16 -1.09 8.94
CA PRO A 55 -3.31 -0.95 9.84
C PRO A 55 -4.35 0.02 9.28
N ALA A 56 -3.96 1.09 8.58
CA ALA A 56 -4.92 2.02 7.99
C ALA A 56 -5.82 1.34 6.95
N ILE A 57 -5.25 0.52 6.06
CA ILE A 57 -6.01 -0.28 5.08
C ILE A 57 -6.86 -1.32 5.81
N SER A 58 -6.27 -2.05 6.76
CA SER A 58 -6.95 -3.13 7.47
C SER A 58 -8.17 -2.61 8.24
N MET A 59 -8.00 -1.55 9.04
CA MET A 59 -9.11 -0.94 9.79
C MET A 59 -10.21 -0.42 8.88
N ARG A 60 -9.84 0.16 7.73
CA ARG A 60 -10.82 0.68 6.77
C ARG A 60 -11.67 -0.42 6.16
N LEU A 61 -11.07 -1.56 5.83
CA LEU A 61 -11.79 -2.70 5.26
C LEU A 61 -12.95 -3.17 6.17
N TRP A 62 -12.77 -3.07 7.49
CA TRP A 62 -13.80 -3.37 8.48
C TRP A 62 -14.75 -2.18 8.75
N ALA A 63 -14.23 -0.96 8.73
CA ALA A 63 -15.01 0.25 8.99
C ALA A 63 -16.01 0.56 7.86
N GLU A 64 -15.64 0.34 6.59
CA GLU A 64 -16.53 0.56 5.44
C GLU A 64 -17.74 -0.38 5.50
N GLU A 65 -17.56 -1.65 5.88
CA GLU A 65 -18.66 -2.59 6.05
C GLU A 65 -19.55 -2.30 7.26
N ARG A 66 -18.97 -1.79 8.36
CA ARG A 66 -19.77 -1.30 9.50
C ARG A 66 -20.59 -0.08 9.11
N LYS A 67 -20.02 0.83 8.32
CA LYS A 67 -20.67 2.08 7.91
C LYS A 67 -21.76 1.85 6.86
N SER A 68 -21.62 0.87 5.96
CA SER A 68 -22.63 0.58 4.94
C SER A 68 -23.78 -0.31 5.43
N GLY A 69 -23.72 -0.81 6.67
CA GLY A 69 -24.68 -1.79 7.20
C GLY A 69 -24.57 -3.17 6.57
N SER A 70 -23.62 -3.39 5.65
CA SER A 70 -23.44 -4.67 4.96
C SER A 70 -22.98 -5.80 5.88
N ILE A 71 -22.47 -5.47 7.08
CA ILE A 71 -22.20 -6.46 8.12
C ILE A 71 -23.46 -7.25 8.52
N GLU A 72 -24.62 -6.61 8.59
CA GLU A 72 -25.87 -7.29 8.94
C GLU A 72 -26.31 -8.24 7.81
N LEU A 73 -26.08 -7.85 6.56
CA LEU A 73 -26.34 -8.69 5.40
C LEU A 73 -25.35 -9.87 5.30
N LEU A 74 -24.08 -9.65 5.61
CA LEU A 74 -23.06 -10.70 5.69
C LEU A 74 -23.35 -11.71 6.80
N MET A 75 -23.93 -11.26 7.92
CA MET A 75 -24.32 -12.13 9.04
C MET A 75 -25.61 -12.92 8.78
N THR A 76 -26.44 -12.50 7.83
CA THR A 76 -27.64 -13.25 7.40
C THR A 76 -27.34 -14.25 6.28
N LEU A 77 -26.24 -14.08 5.56
CA LEU A 77 -25.72 -15.05 4.61
C LEU A 77 -25.07 -16.25 5.34
N PRO A 78 -25.20 -17.48 4.82
CA PRO A 78 -24.62 -18.69 5.42
C PRO A 78 -23.12 -18.79 5.13
N ILE A 79 -22.35 -17.76 5.51
CA ILE A 79 -20.91 -17.67 5.30
C ILE A 79 -20.23 -17.82 6.65
N GLU A 80 -19.20 -18.66 6.73
CA GLU A 80 -18.47 -18.82 7.99
C GLU A 80 -17.70 -17.53 8.32
N PRO A 81 -17.74 -17.01 9.56
CA PRO A 81 -16.98 -15.82 9.95
C PRO A 81 -15.47 -15.94 9.66
N ARG A 82 -14.94 -17.17 9.69
CA ARG A 82 -13.54 -17.49 9.39
C ARG A 82 -13.19 -17.23 7.93
N GLU A 83 -14.08 -17.57 7.01
CA GLU A 83 -13.90 -17.35 5.57
C GLU A 83 -13.91 -15.85 5.26
N ALA A 84 -14.80 -15.10 5.91
CA ALA A 84 -14.84 -13.63 5.78
C ALA A 84 -13.54 -12.97 6.27
N VAL A 85 -12.99 -13.42 7.41
CA VAL A 85 -11.71 -12.91 7.94
C VAL A 85 -10.56 -13.26 6.99
N LEU A 86 -10.47 -14.49 6.51
CA LEU A 86 -9.42 -14.92 5.58
C LEU A 86 -9.48 -14.18 4.24
N GLY A 87 -10.67 -14.01 3.66
CA GLY A 87 -10.84 -13.27 2.41
C GLY A 87 -10.36 -11.82 2.53
N LYS A 88 -10.71 -11.15 3.63
CA LYS A 88 -10.26 -9.79 3.92
C LYS A 88 -8.76 -9.68 4.15
N PHE A 89 -8.19 -10.65 4.85
CA PHE A 89 -6.75 -10.73 5.08
C PHE A 89 -5.99 -10.88 3.75
N LEU A 90 -6.44 -11.79 2.88
CA LEU A 90 -5.86 -11.98 1.55
C LEU A 90 -6.03 -10.74 0.66
N ALA A 91 -7.16 -10.03 0.77
CA ALA A 91 -7.37 -8.77 0.06
C ALA A 91 -6.37 -7.69 0.51
N ALA A 92 -6.10 -7.56 1.82
CA ALA A 92 -5.08 -6.64 2.33
C ALA A 92 -3.67 -7.02 1.83
N TRP A 93 -3.36 -8.32 1.77
CA TRP A 93 -2.10 -8.82 1.19
C TRP A 93 -1.96 -8.51 -0.30
N ALA A 94 -3.00 -8.73 -1.09
CA ALA A 94 -3.01 -8.41 -2.51
C ALA A 94 -2.81 -6.89 -2.75
N PHE A 95 -3.41 -6.05 -1.89
CA PHE A 95 -3.24 -4.61 -1.94
C PHE A 95 -1.80 -4.18 -1.64
N ILE A 96 -1.19 -4.78 -0.62
CA ILE A 96 0.23 -4.57 -0.29
C ILE A 96 1.13 -4.99 -1.45
N ALA A 97 0.89 -6.17 -2.04
CA ALA A 97 1.66 -6.65 -3.19
C ALA A 97 1.54 -5.69 -4.39
N LEU A 98 0.33 -5.18 -4.65
CA LEU A 98 0.09 -4.18 -5.70
C LEU A 98 0.84 -2.87 -5.42
N ALA A 99 0.79 -2.36 -4.19
CA ALA A 99 1.51 -1.16 -3.79
C ALA A 99 3.03 -1.34 -3.98
N LEU A 100 3.55 -2.51 -3.63
CA LEU A 100 4.96 -2.86 -3.80
C LEU A 100 5.38 -2.90 -5.28
N ILE A 101 4.55 -3.51 -6.13
CA ILE A 101 4.76 -3.51 -7.59
C ILE A 101 4.75 -2.08 -8.15
N LEU A 102 3.85 -1.21 -7.68
CA LEU A 102 3.82 0.17 -8.15
C LEU A 102 5.03 0.99 -7.72
N THR A 103 5.84 0.52 -6.76
CA THR A 103 7.12 1.14 -6.40
C THR A 103 8.26 0.85 -7.37
N PHE A 104 8.04 -0.02 -8.38
CA PHE A 104 9.02 -0.35 -9.42
C PHE A 104 9.66 0.87 -10.15
N PRO A 105 8.96 1.99 -10.41
CA PRO A 105 9.57 3.17 -11.03
C PRO A 105 10.74 3.74 -10.22
N ILE A 106 10.72 3.62 -8.89
CA ILE A 106 11.83 4.10 -8.04
C ILE A 106 13.10 3.29 -8.32
N TRP A 107 12.95 1.97 -8.49
CA TRP A 107 14.06 1.08 -8.87
C TRP A 107 14.66 1.45 -10.23
N ILE A 108 13.81 1.75 -11.21
CA ILE A 108 14.25 2.21 -12.54
C ILE A 108 15.03 3.52 -12.43
N THR A 109 14.51 4.50 -11.69
CA THR A 109 15.18 5.80 -11.52
C THR A 109 16.55 5.64 -10.86
N VAL A 110 16.67 4.81 -9.82
CA VAL A 110 17.96 4.53 -9.19
C VAL A 110 18.92 3.81 -10.14
N ASN A 111 18.43 2.84 -10.92
CA ASN A 111 19.28 2.11 -11.87
C ASN A 111 19.74 2.97 -13.06
N PHE A 112 18.91 3.93 -13.49
CA PHE A 112 19.22 4.83 -14.60
C PHE A 112 20.13 6.00 -14.17
N LEU A 113 20.03 6.46 -12.92
CA LEU A 113 20.86 7.54 -12.36
C LEU A 113 22.08 7.02 -11.59
N GLY A 114 22.14 5.74 -11.26
CA GLY A 114 23.31 5.12 -10.67
C GLY A 114 24.31 4.81 -11.75
N ASP A 115 25.37 5.63 -11.81
CA ASP A 115 26.54 5.28 -12.59
C ASP A 115 27.08 3.93 -12.09
N PRO A 116 27.14 2.91 -12.96
CA PRO A 116 27.80 1.66 -12.66
C PRO A 116 29.31 1.87 -12.74
N ASP A 117 29.90 2.43 -11.68
CA ASP A 117 31.35 2.42 -11.45
C ASP A 117 31.74 1.32 -10.45
#